data_AF-A0A9E3QHD7-F1
#
_entry.id   AF-A0A9E3QHD7-F1
#
_cell.length_a   1.000
_cell.length_b   1.000
_cell.length_c   1.000
_cell.angle_alpha   90.00
_cell.angle_beta   90.00
_cell.angle_gamma   90.00
#
_symmetry.space_group_name_H-M   'P 1'
#
loop_
_entity.id
_entity.type
_entity.pdbx_description
1 polymer ?
#
loop_
_entity_poly.entity_id
_entity_poly.type
_entity_poly.pdbx_seq_one_letter_code
_entity_poly.pdbx_strand_id
1 'polypeptide(L)' 'SDNNHAERQIRPAVMARKNSSGNGSDDRAEIQAVLMSVFRTLKQRGHNPVSAVLETVRSYLQTGQMPPLPAKATEIG' A
#
# COMPACT_ATOMS: atom_id res chain seq x y z
N SER A 1 -6.19 -18.88 21.12
CA SER A 1 -7.23 -18.15 20.37
C SER A 1 -6.63 -17.65 19.07
N ASP A 2 -7.14 -18.19 17.96
CA ASP A 2 -6.47 -18.24 16.66
C ASP A 2 -6.40 -16.87 15.97
N ASN A 3 -5.24 -16.21 16.07
CA ASN A 3 -4.94 -14.95 15.36
C ASN A 3 -4.47 -15.28 13.94
N ASN A 4 -5.41 -15.76 13.12
CA ASN A 4 -5.18 -16.35 11.79
C ASN A 4 -4.50 -15.35 10.82
N HIS A 5 -3.64 -15.85 9.94
CA HIS A 5 -2.92 -15.06 8.94
C HIS A 5 -3.87 -14.20 8.10
N ALA A 6 -5.00 -14.77 7.66
CA ALA A 6 -6.01 -14.04 6.89
C ALA A 6 -6.56 -12.82 7.65
N GLU A 7 -6.84 -12.98 8.94
CA GLU A 7 -7.33 -11.88 9.77
C GLU A 7 -6.27 -10.78 9.90
N ARG A 8 -5.01 -11.15 10.12
CA ARG A 8 -3.87 -10.21 10.13
C ARG A 8 -3.69 -9.49 8.81
N GLN A 9 -4.03 -10.11 7.68
CA GLN A 9 -3.98 -9.44 6.39
C GLN A 9 -5.05 -8.35 6.27
N ILE A 10 -6.26 -8.58 6.78
CA ILE A 10 -7.41 -7.65 6.66
C ILE A 10 -7.35 -6.50 7.68
N ARG A 11 -6.82 -6.75 8.89
CA ARG A 11 -6.77 -5.77 10.01
C ARG A 11 -6.27 -4.37 9.61
N PRO A 12 -5.17 -4.19 8.85
CA PRO A 12 -4.69 -2.85 8.48
C PRO A 12 -5.69 -2.04 7.64
N ALA A 13 -6.42 -2.68 6.72
CA ALA A 13 -7.41 -2.01 5.89
C ALA A 13 -8.63 -1.55 6.72
N VAL A 14 -9.09 -2.40 7.64
CA VAL A 14 -10.20 -2.08 8.54
C VAL A 14 -9.84 -0.93 9.48
N MET A 15 -8.64 -0.95 10.05
CA MET A 15 -8.15 0.13 10.93
C MET A 15 -8.01 1.45 10.18
N ALA A 16 -7.45 1.43 8.96
CA ALA A 16 -7.34 2.64 8.13
C ALA A 16 -8.70 3.25 7.80
N ARG A 17 -9.69 2.42 7.41
CA ARG A 17 -11.07 2.85 7.16
C ARG A 17 -11.73 3.46 8.39
N LYS A 18 -11.49 2.88 9.56
CA LYS A 18 -12.06 3.38 10.81
C LYS A 18 -11.46 4.73 11.22
N ASN A 19 -10.14 4.88 11.06
CA ASN A 19 -9.42 6.12 11.38
C ASN A 19 -9.74 7.25 10.39
N SER A 20 -10.19 6.94 9.17
CA SER A 20 -10.62 7.95 8.18
C SER A 20 -12.09 8.35 8.30
N SER A 21 -12.76 8.01 9.40
CA SER A 21 -14.21 8.23 9.61
C SER A 21 -15.11 7.56 8.55
N GLY A 22 -14.63 6.48 7.91
CA GLY A 22 -15.34 5.76 6.86
C GLY A 22 -15.22 6.40 5.47
N ASN A 23 -16.12 6.00 4.56
CA ASN A 23 -16.21 6.48 3.19
C ASN A 23 -17.53 7.20 3.04
N GLY A 24 -17.55 8.51 3.31
CA GLY A 24 -18.77 9.33 3.19
C GLY A 24 -19.22 9.56 1.74
N SER A 25 -18.40 9.20 0.76
CA SER A 25 -18.70 9.23 -0.67
C SER A 25 -18.03 8.06 -1.39
N ASP A 26 -18.60 7.64 -2.53
CA ASP A 26 -18.06 6.56 -3.36
C ASP A 26 -16.68 6.90 -3.91
N ASP A 27 -16.44 8.16 -4.29
CA ASP A 27 -15.12 8.63 -4.73
C ASP A 27 -14.03 8.40 -3.65
N ARG A 28 -14.37 8.65 -2.38
CA ARG A 28 -13.44 8.40 -1.26
C ARG A 28 -13.21 6.91 -1.04
N ALA A 29 -14.23 6.08 -1.29
CA ALA A 29 -14.09 4.62 -1.23
C ALA A 29 -13.13 4.11 -2.32
N GLU A 30 -13.28 4.61 -3.54
CA GLU A 30 -12.42 4.24 -4.65
C GLU A 30 -10.96 4.65 -4.41
N ILE A 31 -10.73 5.92 -4.05
CA ILE A 31 -9.38 6.43 -3.75
C ILE A 31 -8.73 5.58 -2.64
N GLN A 32 -9.47 5.28 -1.57
CA GLN A 32 -8.95 4.47 -0.49
C GLN A 32 -8.63 3.04 -0.95
N ALA A 33 -9.48 2.42 -1.78
CA ALA A 33 -9.26 1.08 -2.30
C ALA A 33 -7.97 1.00 -3.15
N VAL A 34 -7.76 1.98 -4.03
CA VAL A 34 -6.56 2.07 -4.88
C VAL A 34 -5.31 2.24 -4.03
N LEU A 35 -5.30 3.21 -3.10
CA LEU A 35 -4.15 3.47 -2.23
C LEU A 35 -3.82 2.27 -1.34
N MET A 36 -4.85 1.62 -0.78
CA MET A 36 -4.67 0.45 0.06
C MET A 36 -4.07 -0.71 -0.74
N SER A 37 -4.50 -0.93 -1.98
CA SER A 37 -3.93 -1.95 -2.86
C SER A 37 -2.42 -1.72 -3.08
N VAL A 38 -2.05 -0.51 -3.54
CA VAL A 38 -0.65 -0.15 -3.82
C VAL A 38 0.23 -0.29 -2.57
N PHE A 39 -0.21 0.31 -1.45
CA PHE A 39 0.58 0.33 -0.22
C PHE A 39 0.69 -1.07 0.37
N ARG A 40 -0.36 -1.89 0.23
CA ARG A 40 -0.33 -3.28 0.70
C ARG A 40 0.67 -4.12 -0.09
N THR A 41 0.68 -3.99 -1.41
CA THR A 41 1.64 -4.70 -2.27
C THR A 41 3.07 -4.32 -1.92
N LEU A 42 3.37 -3.04 -1.75
CA LEU A 42 4.72 -2.58 -1.39
C LEU A 42 5.16 -3.11 -0.02
N LYS A 43 4.26 -3.08 0.97
CA LYS A 43 4.53 -3.61 2.31
C LYS A 43 4.74 -5.12 2.33
N GLN A 44 3.95 -5.88 1.56
CA GLN A 44 4.13 -7.34 1.40
C GLN A 44 5.43 -7.71 0.69
N ARG A 45 5.99 -6.79 -0.08
CA ARG A 45 7.31 -6.95 -0.74
C ARG A 45 8.48 -6.47 0.12
N GLY A 46 8.23 -6.03 1.37
CA GLY A 46 9.26 -5.58 2.29
C GLY A 46 9.69 -4.12 2.11
N HIS A 47 8.95 -3.32 1.32
CA HIS A 47 9.28 -1.92 1.08
C HIS A 47 8.49 -0.98 1.99
N ASN A 48 9.10 0.16 2.35
CA ASN A 48 8.36 1.28 2.90
C ASN A 48 7.46 1.88 1.80
N PRO A 49 6.12 1.83 1.93
CA PRO A 49 5.22 2.21 0.85
C PRO A 49 5.30 3.70 0.51
N VAL A 50 5.53 4.57 1.50
CA VAL A 50 5.62 6.02 1.28
C VAL A 50 6.90 6.35 0.50
N SER A 51 8.04 5.83 0.95
CA SER A 51 9.32 6.05 0.26
C SER A 51 9.31 5.50 -1.16
N ALA A 52 8.75 4.31 -1.37
CA ALA A 52 8.69 3.68 -2.68
C ALA A 52 7.80 4.45 -3.67
N VAL A 53 6.64 4.94 -3.23
CA VAL A 53 5.77 5.77 -4.07
C VAL A 53 6.43 7.11 -4.39
N LEU A 54 7.06 7.75 -3.40
CA LEU A 54 7.74 9.03 -3.60
C LEU A 54 8.89 8.92 -4.61
N GLU A 55 9.68 7.85 -4.52
CA GLU A 55 10.76 7.59 -5.48
C GLU A 55 10.22 7.26 -6.87
N THR A 56 9.13 6.50 -6.95
CA THR A 56 8.45 6.19 -8.21
C THR A 56 7.98 7.47 -8.91
N VAL A 57 7.30 8.37 -8.18
CA VAL A 57 6.82 9.65 -8.71
C VAL A 57 8.00 10.54 -9.13
N ARG A 58 9.06 10.61 -8.31
CA ARG A 58 10.27 11.36 -8.65
C ARG A 58 10.91 10.85 -9.94
N SER A 59 11.10 9.54 -10.06
CA SER A 59 11.69 8.91 -11.24
C SER A 59 10.84 9.14 -12.49
N TYR A 60 9.51 9.04 -12.36
CA TYR A 60 8.58 9.31 -13.45
C TYR A 60 8.65 10.77 -13.92
N LEU A 61 8.70 11.73 -13.00
CA LEU A 61 8.80 13.16 -13.34
C LEU A 61 10.13 13.50 -14.04
N GLN A 62 11.20 12.76 -13.78
CA GLN A 62 12.51 12.99 -14.38
C GLN A 62 12.69 12.31 -15.74
N THR A 63 12.15 11.11 -15.90
CA THR A 63 12.40 10.25 -17.07
C THR A 63 11.22 10.20 -18.05
N GLY A 64 10.03 10.59 -17.60
CA GLY A 64 8.76 10.38 -18.31
C GLY A 64 8.35 8.90 -18.40
N GLN A 65 9.10 7.99 -17.76
CA GLN A 65 8.87 6.55 -17.81
C GLN A 65 8.51 6.02 -16.43
N MET A 66 7.52 5.12 -16.38
CA MET A 66 7.12 4.50 -15.13
C MET A 66 8.16 3.43 -14.76
N PRO A 67 8.80 3.51 -13.58
CA PRO A 67 9.76 2.49 -13.16
C PRO A 67 9.03 1.17 -12.89
N PRO A 68 9.70 0.02 -13.11
CA PRO A 68 9.11 -1.29 -12.87
C PRO A 68 8.83 -1.50 -11.38
N LEU A 69 7.86 -2.36 -11.09
CA LEU A 69 7.48 -2.67 -9.72
C LEU A 69 8.67 -3.27 -8.95
N PRO A 70 9.02 -2.77 -7.75
CA PRO A 70 10.21 -3.21 -7.03
C PRO A 70 10.21 -4.72 -6.78
N ALA A 71 11.36 -5.36 -6.96
CA ALA A 71 11.57 -6.74 -6.56
C ALA A 71 11.31 -6.92 -5.06
N LYS A 72 10.96 -8.13 -4.61
CA LYS A 72 10.83 -8.39 -3.17
C LYS A 72 12.16 -8.11 -2.49
N ALA A 73 12.14 -7.32 -1.42
CA ALA A 73 13.33 -7.13 -0.60
C ALA A 73 13.70 -8.51 -0.02
N THR A 74 14.91 -8.98 -0.34
CA THR A 74 15.46 -10.20 0.27
C THR A 74 15.61 -9.94 1.76
N GLU A 75 15.02 -10.80 2.59
CA GLU A 75 15.23 -10.76 4.03
C GLU A 75 16.73 -10.95 4.29
N ILE A 76 17.40 -9.90 4.78
CA ILE A 76 18.68 -10.08 5.45
C ILE A 76 18.36 -10.80 6.75
N GLY A 77 18.72 -12.10 6.79
CA GLY A 77 18.45 -13.00 7.90
C GLY A 77 19.08 -12.56 9.22
#